data_AF-A0A6P8VNQ3-F1
#
_entry.id   AF-A0A6P8VNQ3-F1
#
_cell.length_a   1.000
_cell.length_b   1.000
_cell.length_c   1.000
_cell.angle_alpha   90.00
_cell.angle_beta   90.00
_cell.angle_gamma   90.00
#
_symmetry.space_group_name_H-M   'P 1'
#
loop_
_entity.id
_entity.type
_entity.pdbx_description
1 polymer ?
#
loop_
_entity_poly.entity_id
_entity_poly.type
_entity_poly.pdbx_seq_one_letter_code
_entity_poly.pdbx_strand_id
1 'polypeptide(L)'
;MQQQELAQVRQREANLTALAAIGPRKKRKMDSPGATPSGTEVSGSSMGSPSGSSDPSSSSRQYARQRITRVNLRDLIFYMEQERETAHSLLLYRALLK
;
A
#
# COMPACT_ATOMS: atom_id res chain seq x y z
N MET A 1 40.91 19.24 -8.57
CA MET A 1 40.35 19.80 -7.32
C MET A 1 38.98 20.46 -7.55
N GLN A 2 38.85 21.42 -8.47
CA GLN A 2 37.62 22.22 -8.65
C GLN A 2 36.36 21.43 -9.04
N GLN A 3 36.48 20.33 -9.79
CA GLN A 3 35.32 19.50 -10.17
C GLN A 3 34.64 18.81 -8.97
N GLN A 4 35.40 18.49 -7.92
CA GLN A 4 34.86 17.84 -6.73
C GLN A 4 34.01 18.80 -5.90
N GLU A 5 34.34 20.09 -5.89
CA GLU A 5 33.57 21.12 -5.20
C GLU A 5 32.23 21.36 -5.90
N LEU A 6 32.25 21.47 -7.23
CA LEU A 6 31.03 21.59 -8.05
C LEU A 6 30.11 20.38 -7.89
N ALA A 7 30.67 19.18 -7.85
CA ALA A 7 29.90 17.95 -7.61
C ALA A 7 29.26 17.93 -6.21
N GLN A 8 29.98 18.40 -5.18
CA GLN A 8 29.44 18.46 -3.82
C GLN A 8 28.29 19.45 -3.69
N VAL A 9 28.38 20.61 -4.34
CA VAL A 9 27.28 21.60 -4.38
C VAL A 9 26.05 20.98 -5.04
N ARG A 10 26.22 20.33 -6.20
CA ARG A 10 25.13 19.65 -6.91
C ARG A 10 24.47 18.55 -6.07
N GLN A 11 25.26 17.77 -5.35
CA GLN A 11 24.73 16.73 -4.45
C GLN A 11 23.91 17.32 -3.31
N ARG A 12 24.36 18.45 -2.73
CA ARG A 12 23.61 19.16 -1.67
C ARG A 12 22.28 19.69 -2.20
N GLU A 13 22.27 20.29 -3.39
CA GLU A 13 21.04 20.76 -4.05
C GLU A 13 20.07 19.61 -4.36
N ALA A 14 20.59 18.50 -4.88
CA ALA A 14 19.78 17.30 -5.13
C ALA A 14 19.16 16.75 -3.83
N ASN A 15 19.91 16.71 -2.74
CA ASN A 15 19.42 16.25 -1.44
C ASN A 15 18.34 17.18 -0.87
N LEU A 16 18.51 18.51 -0.97
CA LEU A 16 17.49 19.48 -0.55
C LEU A 16 16.18 19.30 -1.34
N THR A 17 16.29 19.05 -2.64
CA THR A 17 15.15 18.81 -3.52
C THR A 17 14.45 17.49 -3.17
N ALA A 18 15.22 16.44 -2.90
CA ALA A 18 14.70 15.14 -2.48
C ALA A 18 13.93 15.25 -1.15
N LEU A 19 14.46 15.99 -0.16
CA LEU A 19 13.76 16.21 1.11
C LEU A 19 12.44 16.96 0.93
N ALA A 20 12.40 17.97 0.07
CA ALA A 20 11.16 18.68 -0.27
C ALA A 20 10.15 17.76 -0.99
N ALA A 21 10.63 16.83 -1.84
CA ALA A 21 9.79 15.93 -2.61
C ALA A 21 9.27 14.70 -1.83
N ILE A 22 9.96 14.23 -0.79
CA ILE A 22 9.60 13.02 -0.03
C ILE A 22 8.19 13.10 0.58
N GLY A 23 7.73 14.30 0.94
CA GLY A 23 6.36 14.56 1.40
C GLY A 23 5.91 13.73 2.62
N PRO A 24 4.67 13.91 3.11
CA PRO A 24 4.12 13.09 4.18
C PRO A 24 4.04 11.62 3.75
N ARG A 25 4.84 10.77 4.40
CA ARG A 25 4.94 9.34 4.06
C ARG A 25 3.63 8.62 4.40
N LYS A 26 2.91 8.15 3.37
CA LYS A 26 1.78 7.22 3.55
C LYS A 26 2.33 5.87 4.04
N LYS A 27 2.25 5.62 5.35
CA LYS A 27 2.58 4.31 5.92
C LYS A 27 1.62 3.29 5.30
N ARG A 28 2.15 2.29 4.58
CA ARG A 28 1.37 1.09 4.26
C ARG A 28 0.88 0.54 5.59
N LYS A 29 -0.43 0.39 5.74
CA LYS A 29 -1.03 -0.30 6.89
C LYS A 29 -0.45 -1.71 6.87
N MET A 30 0.45 -1.99 7.81
CA MET A 30 0.83 -3.36 8.15
C MET A 30 -0.29 -3.84 9.06
N ASP A 31 -1.00 -4.89 8.66
CA ASP A 31 -2.07 -5.46 9.47
C ASP A 31 -1.50 -5.95 10.81
N SER A 32 -1.68 -5.14 11.85
CA SER A 32 -1.52 -5.54 13.24
C SER A 32 -2.50 -4.69 14.06
N PRO A 33 -3.35 -5.32 14.89
CA PRO A 33 -4.37 -4.60 15.63
C PRO A 33 -3.73 -3.98 16.87
N GLY A 34 -3.66 -2.65 16.92
CA GLY A 34 -3.40 -1.93 18.16
C GLY A 34 -2.40 -0.79 18.05
N ALA A 35 -2.80 0.31 17.43
CA ALA A 35 -2.27 1.63 17.77
C ALA A 35 -3.26 2.71 17.33
N THR A 36 -3.85 3.37 18.32
CA THR A 36 -4.77 4.51 18.26
C THR A 36 -4.26 5.65 17.36
N PRO A 37 -5.12 6.30 16.54
CA PRO A 37 -4.73 7.51 15.82
C PRO A 37 -4.98 8.74 16.69
N SER A 38 -3.91 9.41 17.12
CA SER A 38 -4.01 10.77 17.67
C SER A 38 -3.47 11.75 16.63
N GLY A 39 -4.39 12.58 16.12
CA GLY A 39 -4.13 13.94 15.66
C GLY A 39 -3.54 14.11 14.26
N THR A 40 -4.35 14.65 13.36
CA THR A 40 -4.07 15.91 12.62
C THR A 40 -4.82 15.87 11.29
N GLU A 41 -6.02 16.43 11.31
CA GLU A 41 -6.72 17.00 10.16
C GLU A 41 -5.84 17.94 9.31
N VAL A 42 -5.83 17.74 7.98
CA VAL A 42 -5.81 18.85 7.03
C VAL A 42 -6.46 18.44 5.70
N SER A 43 -7.52 19.16 5.34
CA SER A 43 -8.13 19.22 4.01
C SER A 43 -7.18 19.89 3.01
N GLY A 44 -7.21 19.46 1.75
CA GLY A 44 -6.46 20.13 0.69
C GLY A 44 -6.72 19.55 -0.70
N SER A 45 -7.85 19.96 -1.29
CA SER A 45 -8.06 20.35 -2.70
C SER A 45 -7.29 19.64 -3.84
N SER A 46 -8.08 19.06 -4.73
CA SER A 46 -7.79 18.69 -6.12
C SER A 46 -7.24 19.84 -6.99
N MET A 47 -6.24 19.57 -7.84
CA MET A 47 -6.11 20.17 -9.18
C MET A 47 -5.03 19.48 -10.05
N GLY A 48 -5.39 19.13 -11.29
CA GLY A 48 -4.55 19.38 -12.47
C GLY A 48 -3.55 18.32 -12.97
N SER A 49 -3.93 17.62 -14.04
CA SER A 49 -3.20 16.70 -14.95
C SER A 49 -1.96 17.32 -15.68
N PRO A 50 -1.45 16.72 -16.78
CA PRO A 50 -0.70 15.48 -16.94
C PRO A 50 0.69 15.74 -17.59
N SER A 51 1.69 14.86 -17.41
CA SER A 51 2.77 14.76 -18.42
C SER A 51 3.42 13.39 -18.38
N GLY A 52 3.33 12.70 -19.51
CA GLY A 52 3.99 11.42 -19.72
C GLY A 52 5.44 11.62 -20.13
N SER A 53 6.32 10.79 -19.57
CA SER A 53 7.58 10.43 -20.19
C SER A 53 7.81 8.95 -19.91
N SER A 54 7.49 8.15 -20.91
CA SER A 54 7.69 6.70 -20.94
C SER A 54 9.16 6.39 -21.25
N ASP A 55 9.91 5.94 -20.25
CA ASP A 55 11.18 5.23 -20.45
C ASP A 55 10.93 3.71 -20.40
N PRO A 56 11.17 2.94 -21.48
CA PRO A 56 11.05 1.48 -21.46
C PRO A 56 12.41 0.86 -21.15
N SER A 57 12.90 1.05 -19.92
CA SER A 57 14.15 0.44 -19.46
C SER A 57 13.87 -0.39 -18.21
N SER A 58 13.98 -1.72 -18.36
CA SER A 58 13.68 -2.77 -17.34
C SER A 58 12.23 -3.22 -17.26
N SER A 59 11.69 -3.81 -18.33
CA SER A 59 10.63 -4.81 -18.17
C SER A 59 11.27 -6.15 -17.82
N SER A 60 11.71 -6.28 -16.56
CA SER A 60 11.61 -7.57 -15.90
C SER A 60 10.19 -8.03 -16.18
N ARG A 61 10.01 -9.15 -16.91
CA ARG A 61 8.70 -9.79 -17.09
C ARG A 61 8.22 -10.19 -15.69
N GLN A 62 7.66 -9.23 -14.97
CA GLN A 62 6.75 -9.45 -13.88
C GLN A 62 5.59 -10.15 -14.57
N TYR A 63 5.59 -11.48 -14.56
CA TYR A 63 4.38 -12.25 -14.85
C TYR A 63 3.26 -11.55 -14.10
N ALA A 64 2.29 -11.01 -14.84
CA ALA A 64 1.17 -10.31 -14.24
C ALA A 64 0.53 -11.29 -13.26
N ARG A 65 0.81 -11.12 -11.96
CA ARG A 65 0.23 -11.98 -10.93
C ARG A 65 -1.27 -11.85 -11.10
N GLN A 66 -1.94 -12.97 -11.37
CA GLN A 66 -3.39 -13.01 -11.44
C GLN A 66 -3.95 -12.37 -10.18
N ARG A 67 -4.77 -11.32 -10.39
CA ARG A 67 -5.48 -10.66 -9.30
C ARG A 67 -6.58 -11.62 -8.85
N ILE A 68 -6.37 -12.27 -7.72
CA ILE A 68 -7.36 -13.15 -7.11
C ILE A 68 -8.27 -12.36 -6.17
N THR A 69 -9.57 -12.62 -6.24
CA THR A 69 -10.53 -12.20 -5.23
C THR A 69 -10.31 -13.05 -3.99
N ARG A 70 -9.69 -12.46 -2.97
CA ARG A 70 -9.47 -13.14 -1.68
C ARG A 70 -10.70 -12.91 -0.80
N VAL A 71 -11.22 -13.97 -0.22
CA VAL A 71 -12.23 -13.92 0.84
C VAL A 71 -11.57 -14.18 2.19
N ASN A 72 -12.01 -13.48 3.25
CA ASN A 72 -11.53 -13.75 4.59
C ASN A 72 -12.28 -14.94 5.19
N LEU A 73 -11.60 -15.77 6.00
CA LEU A 73 -12.25 -16.85 6.72
C LEU A 73 -13.39 -16.34 7.63
N ARG A 74 -13.22 -15.15 8.23
CA ARG A 74 -14.26 -14.54 9.07
C ARG A 74 -15.55 -14.24 8.31
N ASP A 75 -15.43 -13.73 7.09
CA ASP A 75 -16.57 -13.40 6.24
C ASP A 75 -17.31 -14.67 5.81
N LEU A 76 -16.55 -15.74 5.52
CA LEU A 76 -17.11 -17.05 5.19
C LEU A 76 -17.86 -17.67 6.37
N ILE A 77 -17.28 -17.63 7.58
CA ILE A 77 -17.94 -18.11 8.80
C ILE A 77 -19.24 -17.33 9.04
N PHE A 78 -19.20 -16.00 8.98
CA PHE A 78 -20.37 -15.16 9.17
C PHE A 78 -21.49 -15.50 8.17
N TYR A 79 -21.14 -15.67 6.89
CA TYR A 79 -22.11 -16.05 5.86
C TYR A 79 -22.74 -17.42 6.15
N MET A 80 -21.92 -18.42 6.49
CA MET A 80 -22.38 -19.79 6.76
C MET A 80 -23.25 -19.89 8.02
N GLU A 81 -23.04 -19.03 9.01
CA GLU A 81 -23.90 -18.98 10.20
C GLU A 81 -25.31 -18.47 9.90
N GLN A 82 -25.47 -17.57 8.92
CA GLN A 82 -26.77 -17.02 8.53
C GLN A 82 -27.59 -17.98 7.66
N GLU A 83 -26.93 -18.78 6.83
CA GLU A 83 -27.61 -19.71 5.95
C GLU A 83 -27.94 -21.04 6.65
N ARG A 84 -29.24 -21.33 6.76
CA ARG A 84 -29.76 -22.53 7.45
C ARG A 84 -29.19 -23.85 6.90
N GLU A 85 -28.86 -23.89 5.61
CA GLU A 85 -28.32 -25.09 4.95
C GLU A 85 -26.86 -25.36 5.31
N THR A 86 -26.06 -24.31 5.52
CA THR A 86 -24.61 -24.40 5.74
C THR A 86 -24.21 -24.22 7.21
N ALA A 87 -25.12 -23.74 8.05
CA ALA A 87 -24.96 -23.53 9.50
C ALA A 87 -24.58 -24.80 10.30
N HIS A 88 -24.86 -25.99 9.76
CA HIS A 88 -24.49 -27.27 10.39
C HIS A 88 -23.50 -28.08 9.57
N SER A 89 -22.83 -27.45 8.60
CA SER A 89 -21.86 -28.12 7.75
C SER A 89 -20.56 -28.45 8.50
N LEU A 90 -19.91 -29.54 8.11
CA LEU A 90 -18.62 -29.93 8.66
C LEU A 90 -17.53 -28.87 8.42
N LEU A 91 -17.64 -28.12 7.33
CA LEU A 91 -16.71 -27.04 6.99
C LEU A 91 -16.77 -25.92 8.04
N LEU A 92 -17.98 -25.49 8.44
CA LEU A 92 -18.15 -24.46 9.47
C LEU A 92 -17.60 -24.92 10.82
N TYR A 93 -17.91 -26.15 11.23
CA TYR A 93 -17.37 -26.68 12.48
C TYR A 93 -15.84 -26.73 12.47
N ARG A 94 -15.23 -27.22 11.39
CA ARG A 94 -13.77 -27.21 11.23
C ARG A 94 -13.17 -25.80 11.26
N ALA A 95 -13.86 -24.81 10.71
CA ALA A 95 -13.40 -23.42 10.71
C ALA A 95 -13.44 -22.77 12.12
N LEU A 96 -14.31 -23.25 13.02
CA LEU A 96 -14.44 -22.76 14.39
C LEU A 96 -13.45 -23.41 15.37
N LEU A 97 -13.00 -24.63 15.06
CA LEU A 97 -11.92 -25.30 15.77
C LEU A 97 -10.58 -24.66 15.36
N LYS A 98 -10.04 -23.81 16.25
CA LYS A 98 -8.72 -23.20 16.07
C LYS A 98 -7.59 -24.21 16.19
#